data_AF-C3ZNI5-F1
#
_entry.id   AF-C3ZNI5-F1
#
_cell.length_a   1.000
_cell.length_b   1.000
_cell.length_c   1.000
_cell.angle_alpha   90.00
_cell.angle_beta   90.00
_cell.angle_gamma   90.00
#
_symmetry.space_group_name_H-M   'P 1'
#
loop_
_entity.id
_entity.type
_entity.pdbx_description
1 polymer ?
#
loop_
_entity_poly.entity_id
_entity_poly.type
_entity_poly.pdbx_seq_one_letter_code
_entity_poly.pdbx_strand_id
1 'polypeptide(L)' 'QHVGCVDLLNTIQKRVKPKYHIFGHIHEGYGITTDGTTTYVNASVCTVRYQPVNPPIVFDLPTPEEAMKQLAKELDLD' A
#
# COMPACT_ATOMS: atom_id res chain seq x y z
N GLN A 1 -10.30 7.45 -15.34
CA GLN A 1 -11.18 7.86 -14.23
C GLN A 1 -10.72 7.15 -12.96
N HIS A 2 -10.87 7.77 -11.79
CA HIS A 2 -10.65 7.12 -10.49
C HIS A 2 -12.00 6.62 -9.95
N VAL A 3 -12.08 5.34 -9.60
CA VAL A 3 -13.32 4.67 -9.15
C VAL A 3 -13.27 4.24 -7.68
N GLY A 4 -12.27 4.71 -6.94
CA GLY A 4 -12.10 4.42 -5.52
C GLY A 4 -13.02 5.26 -4.60
N CYS A 5 -13.13 4.84 -3.34
CA CYS A 5 -13.92 5.54 -2.33
C CYS A 5 -13.14 6.76 -1.77
N VAL A 6 -13.70 7.95 -1.94
CA VAL A 6 -13.10 9.21 -1.45
C VAL A 6 -13.00 9.25 0.08
N ASP A 7 -14.00 8.73 0.79
CA ASP A 7 -14.00 8.70 2.25
C ASP A 7 -12.95 7.76 2.82
N LEU A 8 -12.71 6.64 2.15
CA LEU A 8 -11.63 5.71 2.49
C LEU A 8 -10.26 6.36 2.26
N LEU A 9 -10.07 7.02 1.11
CA LEU A 9 -8.83 7.75 0.83
C LEU A 9 -8.57 8.84 1.88
N ASN A 10 -9.58 9.63 2.23
CA ASN A 10 -9.49 10.63 3.29
C ASN A 10 -9.12 10.01 4.64
N THR A 11 -9.73 8.87 4.98
CA THR A 11 -9.43 8.14 6.22
C THR A 11 -7.98 7.67 6.26
N ILE A 12 -7.48 7.09 5.16
CA ILE A 12 -6.10 6.61 5.04
C ILE A 12 -5.13 7.78 5.19
N GLN A 13 -5.30 8.83 4.40
CA GLN A 13 -4.33 9.91 4.32
C GLN A 13 -4.33 10.84 5.54
N LYS A 14 -5.51 11.10 6.13
CA LYS A 14 -5.65 12.13 7.18
C LYS A 14 -5.70 11.57 8.58
N ARG A 15 -6.19 10.34 8.78
CA ARG A 15 -6.45 9.79 10.11
C ARG A 15 -5.60 8.57 10.46
N VAL A 16 -5.67 7.51 9.65
CA VAL A 16 -5.05 6.22 10.00
C VAL A 16 -3.58 6.17 9.62
N LYS A 17 -3.22 6.71 8.45
CA LYS A 17 -1.85 6.74 7.90
C LYS A 17 -1.13 5.38 8.01
N PRO A 18 -1.73 4.28 7.53
CA PRO A 18 -1.11 2.97 7.61
C PRO A 18 0.16 2.93 6.74
N LYS A 19 1.15 2.11 7.10
CA LYS A 19 2.32 1.87 6.23
C LYS A 19 1.92 1.28 4.87
N TYR A 20 0.93 0.40 4.88
CA TYR A 20 0.41 -0.28 3.69
C TYR A 20 -1.11 -0.31 3.67
N HIS A 21 -1.68 -0.12 2.48
CA HIS A 21 -3.10 -0.33 2.19
C HIS A 21 -3.22 -1.27 0.98
N ILE A 22 -3.67 -2.51 1.23
CA ILE A 22 -3.77 -3.57 0.21
C ILE A 22 -5.23 -3.75 -0.22
N PHE A 23 -5.47 -3.75 -1.52
CA PHE A 23 -6.80 -3.88 -2.14
C PHE A 23 -6.71 -4.58 -3.51
N GLY A 24 -7.83 -4.67 -4.23
CA GLY A 24 -7.91 -5.29 -5.54
C GLY A 24 -9.11 -4.79 -6.36
N HIS A 25 -9.77 -5.70 -7.07
CA HIS A 25 -11.01 -5.50 -7.84
C HIS A 25 -10.87 -4.68 -9.13
N ILE A 26 -10.09 -3.59 -9.13
CA ILE A 26 -9.79 -2.82 -10.35
C ILE A 26 -8.58 -3.44 -11.04
N HIS A 27 -8.85 -4.37 -11.96
CA HIS A 27 -7.84 -5.24 -12.58
C HIS A 27 -6.74 -4.47 -13.32
N GLU A 28 -7.12 -3.38 -13.99
CA GLU A 28 -6.23 -2.50 -14.76
C GLU A 28 -5.25 -1.73 -13.87
N GLY A 29 -5.54 -1.64 -12.58
CA GLY A 29 -4.72 -0.94 -11.61
C GLY A 29 -3.69 -1.80 -10.88
N TYR A 30 -3.47 -3.05 -11.29
CA TYR A 30 -2.46 -3.93 -10.66
C TYR A 30 -1.11 -3.21 -10.53
N GLY A 31 -0.52 -3.26 -9.33
CA GLY A 31 0.76 -2.65 -9.04
C GLY A 31 0.83 -1.94 -7.70
N ILE A 32 1.87 -1.14 -7.54
CA ILE A 32 2.22 -0.45 -6.29
C ILE A 32 2.36 1.05 -6.55
N THR A 33 1.78 1.87 -5.69
CA THR A 33 1.99 3.33 -5.65
C THR A 33 2.20 3.79 -4.21
N THR A 34 2.66 5.02 -4.01
CA THR A 34 2.84 5.60 -2.68
C THR A 34 2.55 7.09 -2.70
N ASP A 35 2.05 7.62 -1.59
CA ASP A 35 1.97 9.08 -1.35
C ASP A 35 3.09 9.59 -0.44
N GLY A 36 4.12 8.78 -0.21
CA GLY A 36 5.22 9.06 0.70
C GLY A 36 4.93 8.69 2.16
N THR A 37 3.67 8.44 2.53
CA THR A 37 3.28 7.96 3.86
C THR A 37 2.74 6.53 3.81
N THR A 38 1.77 6.29 2.93
CA THR A 38 1.12 4.98 2.74
C THR A 38 1.57 4.37 1.41
N THR A 39 1.97 3.11 1.44
CA THR A 39 2.15 2.30 0.23
C THR A 39 0.85 1.61 -0.14
N TYR A 40 0.34 1.88 -1.34
CA TYR A 40 -0.89 1.33 -1.87
C TYR A 40 -0.58 0.15 -2.78
N VAL A 41 -1.16 -1.01 -2.49
CA VAL A 41 -0.92 -2.25 -3.25
C VAL A 41 -2.24 -2.74 -3.84
N ASN A 42 -2.35 -2.68 -5.17
CA ASN A 42 -3.43 -3.34 -5.88
C ASN A 42 -2.98 -4.75 -6.29
N ALA A 43 -3.42 -5.73 -5.51
CA ALA A 43 -3.10 -7.15 -5.67
C ALA A 43 -4.14 -7.91 -6.54
N SER A 44 -4.76 -7.23 -7.52
CA SER A 44 -5.67 -7.90 -8.46
C SER A 44 -4.91 -8.96 -9.27
N VAL A 45 -5.18 -10.24 -8.99
CA VAL A 45 -4.56 -11.39 -9.68
C VAL A 45 -4.99 -11.48 -11.14
N CYS A 46 -6.24 -11.12 -11.42
CA CYS A 46 -6.82 -11.19 -12.74
C CYS A 46 -6.61 -9.91 -13.55
N THR A 47 -6.44 -10.07 -14.86
CA THR A 47 -6.62 -8.99 -15.83
C THR A 47 -8.10 -8.74 -16.12
N VAL A 48 -8.44 -7.67 -16.85
CA VAL A 48 -9.83 -7.38 -17.28
C VAL A 48 -10.49 -8.54 -18.05
N ARG A 49 -9.68 -9.43 -18.67
CA ARG A 49 -10.14 -10.64 -19.36
C ARG A 49 -10.26 -11.87 -18.43
N TYR A 50 -10.28 -11.64 -17.12
CA TYR A 50 -10.36 -12.68 -16.08
C TYR A 50 -9.24 -13.73 -16.16
N GLN A 51 -8.09 -13.36 -16.73
CA GLN A 51 -6.91 -14.23 -16.77
C GLN A 51 -6.07 -14.00 -15.50
N PRO A 52 -5.82 -15.02 -14.66
CA PRO A 52 -5.09 -14.90 -13.39
C PRO A 52 -3.57 -14.88 -13.61
N VAL A 53 -3.08 -13.87 -14.32
CA VAL A 53 -1.69 -13.80 -14.80
C VAL A 53 -0.85 -12.73 -14.10
N ASN A 54 -1.46 -11.88 -13.28
CA ASN A 54 -0.69 -10.91 -12.50
C ASN A 54 0.03 -11.66 -11.37
N PRO A 55 1.38 -11.54 -11.25
CA PRO A 55 2.12 -12.26 -10.24
C PRO A 55 1.82 -11.74 -8.83
N PRO A 56 2.09 -12.54 -7.79
CA PRO A 56 2.00 -12.06 -6.41
C PRO A 56 2.93 -10.87 -6.16
N ILE A 57 2.45 -9.91 -5.37
CA ILE A 57 3.28 -8.81 -4.86
C ILE A 57 3.79 -9.24 -3.47
N VAL A 58 5.10 -9.36 -3.34
CA VAL A 58 5.78 -9.71 -2.08
C VAL A 58 6.42 -8.45 -1.51
N PHE A 59 6.22 -8.20 -0.23
CA PHE A 59 6.84 -7.09 0.49
C PHE A 59 7.12 -7.49 1.94
N ASP A 60 8.15 -6.87 2.51
CA ASP A 60 8.56 -7.11 3.89
C ASP A 60 7.91 -6.09 4.82
N LEU A 61 7.45 -6.58 5.98
CA LEU A 61 7.04 -5.73 7.08
C LEU A 61 8.13 -5.76 8.15
N PRO A 62 8.70 -4.60 8.51
CA PRO A 62 9.64 -4.57 9.63
C PRO A 62 8.90 -5.01 10.89
N THR A 63 9.59 -5.79 11.70
CA THR A 63 9.17 -6.06 13.07
C THR A 63 9.01 -4.75 13.85
N PRO A 64 8.26 -4.73 14.96
CA PRO A 64 8.15 -3.53 15.79
C PRO A 64 9.51 -2.97 16.22
N GLU A 65 10.48 -3.84 16.52
CA GLU A 65 11.83 -3.41 16.90
C GLU A 65 12.58 -2.73 15.75
N GLU A 66 12.54 -3.32 14.54
CA GLU A 66 13.15 -2.73 13.34
C GLU A 66 12.50 -1.40 12.98
N ALA A 67 11.17 -1.32 13.08
CA ALA A 67 10.44 -0.08 12.85
C ALA A 67 10.85 1.03 13.83
N MET A 68 11.07 0.68 15.10
CA MET A 68 11.54 1.64 16.10
C MET A 68 12.97 2.12 15.84
N LYS A 69 13.88 1.22 15.45
CA LYS A 69 15.26 1.58 15.08
C LYS A 69 15.29 2.50 13.86
N GLN A 70 14.42 2.26 12.89
CA GLN A 70 14.33 3.05 11.66
C GLN A 70 13.82 4.47 11.96
N LEU A 71 12.80 4.59 12.82
CA LEU A 71 12.31 5.89 13.30
C LEU A 71 13.38 6.64 14.10
N ALA A 72 14.10 5.96 15.00
CA ALA A 72 15.16 6.59 15.79
C ALA A 72 16.27 7.17 14.89
N LYS A 73 16.65 6.43 13.84
CA LYS A 73 17.62 6.86 12.83
C LYS A 73 17.13 8.06 12.01
N GLU A 74 15.86 8.10 11.64
CA GLU A 74 15.27 9.23 10.90
C GLU A 74 15.17 10.52 11.74
N LEU A 75 15.17 10.40 13.07
CA LEU A 75 15.09 11.52 14.01
C LEU A 75 16.47 12.00 14.51
N ASP A 76 17.58 11.46 14.00
CA ASP A 76 18.96 11.79 14.43
C ASP A 76 19.15 11.66 15.96
N LEU A 77 18.42 10.72 16.58
CA LEU A 77 18.53 10.39 18.01
C LEU A 77 19.67 9.38 18.21
N ASP A 78 20.92 9.83 18.04
CA ASP A 78 22.13 9.13 18.53
C ASP A 78 22.42 9.49 20.00
#